data_AF-A0A3M3QKX5-F1
#
_entry.id   AF-A0A3M3QKX5-F1
#
_cell.length_a   1.000
_cell.length_b   1.000
_cell.length_c   1.000
_cell.angle_alpha   90.00
_cell.angle_beta   90.00
_cell.angle_gamma   90.00
#
_symmetry.space_group_name_H-M   'P 1'
#
loop_
_entity.id
_entity.type
_entity.pdbx_description
1 polymer ?
#
loop_
_entity_poly.entity_id
_entity_poly.type
_entity_poly.pdbx_seq_one_letter_code
_entity_poly.pdbx_strand_id
1 'polypeptide(L)'
;MNITRKVTAQGVTFNNRVYRSDALNALVRQRVRLQFDGAAIARAVVILGGSVIEVRRWQRGNPSKDDSGTGRDSLPDWTLKPRASN
;
A
#
# COMPACT_ATOMS: atom_id res chain seq x y z
N MET A 1 -0.92 -15.06 -7.41
CA MET A 1 -2.03 -15.71 -6.68
C MET A 1 -3.13 -14.69 -6.46
N ASN A 2 -4.38 -15.01 -6.78
CA ASN A 2 -5.51 -14.08 -6.69
C ASN A 2 -6.53 -14.63 -5.69
N ILE A 3 -6.88 -13.85 -4.68
CA ILE A 3 -7.66 -14.31 -3.54
C ILE A 3 -8.77 -13.31 -3.26
N THR A 4 -10.02 -13.76 -3.24
CA THR A 4 -11.13 -12.89 -2.89
C THR A 4 -11.28 -12.82 -1.38
N ARG A 5 -11.22 -11.61 -0.81
CA ARG A 5 -11.39 -11.37 0.63
C ARG A 5 -12.38 -10.25 0.89
N LYS A 6 -13.09 -10.36 2.02
CA LYS A 6 -13.97 -9.31 2.50
C LYS A 6 -13.14 -8.23 3.17
N VAL A 7 -13.36 -6.98 2.80
CA VAL A 7 -12.76 -5.82 3.45
C VAL A 7 -13.48 -5.58 4.78
N THR A 8 -12.70 -5.40 5.84
CA THR A 8 -13.20 -5.04 7.17
C THR A 8 -12.76 -3.61 7.52
N ALA A 9 -13.32 -3.03 8.57
CA ALA A 9 -12.88 -1.72 9.07
C ALA A 9 -11.39 -1.71 9.50
N GLN A 10 -10.82 -2.88 9.78
CA GLN A 10 -9.39 -3.04 10.06
C GLN A 10 -8.55 -3.24 8.80
N GLY A 11 -9.15 -3.27 7.60
CA GLY A 11 -8.50 -3.63 6.34
C GLY A 11 -8.81 -5.06 5.89
N VAL A 12 -7.93 -5.62 5.07
CA VAL A 12 -8.07 -6.97 4.50
C VAL A 12 -7.16 -7.94 5.25
N THR A 13 -7.74 -9.00 5.81
CA THR A 13 -6.95 -10.03 6.52
C THR A 13 -6.62 -11.19 5.58
N PHE A 14 -5.33 -11.55 5.53
CA PHE A 14 -4.83 -12.71 4.80
C PHE A 14 -3.72 -13.40 5.60
N ASN A 15 -3.87 -14.71 5.82
CA ASN A 15 -2.88 -15.54 6.53
C ASN A 15 -2.41 -14.94 7.87
N ASN A 16 -3.36 -14.55 8.74
CA ASN A 16 -3.14 -13.85 10.02
C ASN A 16 -2.40 -12.50 9.91
N ARG A 17 -2.26 -11.96 8.70
CA ARG A 17 -1.69 -10.63 8.44
C ARG A 17 -2.80 -9.68 8.02
N VAL A 18 -2.77 -8.47 8.53
CA VAL A 18 -3.74 -7.42 8.19
C VAL A 18 -3.08 -6.50 7.16
N TYR A 19 -3.79 -6.17 6.08
CA TYR A 19 -3.35 -5.20 5.09
C TYR A 19 -4.27 -3.98 5.15
N ARG A 20 -3.68 -2.80 5.28
CA ARG A 20 -4.39 -1.52 5.42
C ARG A 20 -4.00 -0.55 4.31
N SER A 21 -4.95 0.33 4.02
CA SER A 21 -4.84 1.50 3.16
C SER A 21 -6.07 2.37 3.43
N ASP A 22 -5.94 3.69 3.46
CA ASP A 22 -7.06 4.60 3.70
C ASP A 22 -8.18 4.44 2.65
N ALA A 23 -7.80 4.11 1.42
CA ALA A 23 -8.74 3.84 0.32
C ALA A 23 -9.61 2.59 0.56
N LEU A 24 -9.19 1.65 1.44
CA LEU A 24 -10.02 0.50 1.80
C LEU A 24 -11.22 0.88 2.66
N ASN A 25 -11.18 2.02 3.35
CA ASN A 25 -12.27 2.44 4.22
C ASN A 25 -13.58 2.64 3.44
N ALA A 26 -13.48 3.15 2.21
CA ALA A 26 -14.61 3.29 1.28
C ALA A 26 -15.17 1.93 0.80
N LEU A 27 -14.39 0.85 0.93
CA LEU A 27 -14.72 -0.49 0.45
C LEU A 27 -15.12 -1.45 1.57
N VAL A 28 -15.29 -0.97 2.80
CA VAL A 28 -15.65 -1.79 3.95
C VAL A 28 -16.94 -2.58 3.67
N ARG A 29 -16.95 -3.86 4.05
CA ARG A 29 -17.98 -4.88 3.76
C ARG A 29 -18.01 -5.39 2.31
N GLN A 30 -17.30 -4.78 1.37
CA GLN A 30 -17.21 -5.30 0.00
C GLN A 30 -16.25 -6.49 -0.10
N ARG A 31 -16.45 -7.32 -1.12
CA ARG A 31 -15.52 -8.40 -1.49
C ARG A 31 -14.60 -7.88 -2.58
N VAL A 32 -13.29 -7.99 -2.33
CA VAL A 32 -12.27 -7.48 -3.24
C VAL A 32 -11.28 -8.57 -3.59
N ARG A 33 -10.64 -8.44 -4.75
CA ARG A 33 -9.63 -9.39 -5.22
C ARG A 33 -8.25 -8.91 -4.79
N LEU A 34 -7.62 -9.65 -3.90
CA LEU A 34 -6.28 -9.37 -3.40
C LEU A 34 -5.25 -10.10 -4.27
N GLN A 35 -4.27 -9.37 -4.77
CA GLN A 35 -3.14 -9.86 -5.56
C GLN A 35 -1.85 -9.48 -4.85
N PHE A 36 -0.93 -10.43 -4.69
CA PHE A 36 0.34 -10.19 -4.04
C PHE A 36 1.46 -10.07 -5.06
N ASP A 37 2.35 -9.11 -4.83
CA ASP A 37 3.56 -8.92 -5.62
C ASP A 37 4.71 -9.68 -4.93
N GLY A 38 5.06 -10.83 -5.49
CA GLY A 38 6.18 -11.66 -5.02
C GLY A 38 5.96 -12.48 -3.74
N ALA A 39 7.03 -13.18 -3.33
CA ALA A 39 7.01 -14.17 -2.25
C ALA A 39 6.97 -13.57 -0.83
N ALA A 40 7.38 -12.30 -0.67
CA ALA A 40 7.48 -11.67 0.65
C ALA A 40 6.13 -11.27 1.26
N ILE A 41 5.07 -11.15 0.44
CA ILE A 41 3.71 -10.79 0.87
C ILE A 41 3.73 -9.54 1.79
N ALA A 42 4.61 -8.58 1.48
CA ALA A 42 4.73 -7.33 2.24
C ALA A 42 3.76 -6.26 1.69
N ARG A 43 3.56 -6.29 0.37
CA ARG A 43 2.65 -5.44 -0.37
C ARG A 43 1.64 -6.30 -1.09
N ALA A 44 0.42 -5.78 -1.21
CA ALA A 44 -0.62 -6.39 -2.01
C ALA A 44 -1.38 -5.30 -2.74
N VAL A 45 -2.08 -5.71 -3.77
CA VAL A 45 -2.91 -4.87 -4.59
C VAL A 45 -4.34 -5.40 -4.52
N VAL A 46 -5.27 -4.51 -4.27
CA VAL A 46 -6.69 -4.77 -4.21
C VAL A 46 -7.31 -4.31 -5.53
N ILE A 47 -7.90 -5.26 -6.26
CA ILE A 47 -8.57 -5.01 -7.53
C ILE A 47 -10.08 -5.13 -7.31
N LEU A 48 -10.81 -4.07 -7.67
CA LEU A 48 -12.27 -4.00 -7.61
C LEU A 48 -12.80 -3.21 -8.81
N GLY A 49 -13.57 -3.84 -9.69
CA GLY A 49 -14.29 -3.14 -10.77
C GLY A 49 -13.40 -2.26 -11.68
N GLY A 50 -12.14 -2.64 -11.89
CA GLY A 50 -11.17 -1.84 -12.65
C GLY A 50 -10.32 -0.86 -11.83
N SER A 51 -10.69 -0.62 -10.57
CA SER A 51 -9.87 0.16 -9.63
C SER A 51 -8.81 -0.72 -8.98
N VAL A 52 -7.61 -0.14 -8.79
CA VAL A 52 -6.43 -0.82 -8.25
C VAL A 52 -5.95 -0.01 -7.04
N ILE A 53 -5.96 -0.63 -5.86
CA ILE A 53 -5.58 0.01 -4.60
C ILE A 53 -4.37 -0.73 -4.02
N GLU A 54 -3.25 -0.04 -3.82
CA GLU A 54 -2.12 -0.61 -3.09
C GLU A 54 -2.47 -0.69 -1.59
N VAL A 55 -2.20 -1.85 -0.99
CA VAL A 55 -2.37 -2.10 0.43
C VAL A 55 -1.08 -2.67 1.01
N ARG A 56 -0.73 -2.21 2.20
CA ARG A 56 0.50 -2.61 2.88
C ARG A 56 0.21 -3.44 4.10
N ARG A 57 1.07 -4.41 4.38
CA ARG A 57 0.97 -5.22 5.59
C ARG A 57 1.09 -4.32 6.81
N TRP A 58 0.05 -4.28 7.62
CA TRP A 58 0.06 -3.65 8.93
C TRP A 58 0.76 -4.58 9.93
N GLN A 59 1.82 -4.08 10.56
CA GLN A 59 2.54 -4.76 11.64
C GLN A 59 2.26 -4.02 12.95
N ARG A 60 1.82 -4.77 13.97
CA ARG A 60 1.61 -4.23 15.32
C ARG A 60 2.96 -3.76 15.86
N GLY A 61 3.15 -2.44 15.95
CA GLY A 61 4.42 -1.80 16.31
C GLY A 61 4.90 -0.72 15.34
N ASN A 62 4.27 -0.58 14.16
CA ASN A 62 4.56 0.51 13.24
C ASN A 62 3.46 1.59 13.38
N PRO A 63 3.66 2.66 14.16
CA PRO A 63 2.92 3.88 13.90
C PRO A 63 3.28 4.31 12.48
N SER A 64 2.27 4.56 11.66
CA SER A 64 2.45 5.17 10.34
C SER A 64 3.14 6.51 10.55
N LYS A 65 4.47 6.59 10.40
CA LYS A 65 5.17 7.86 10.25
C LYS A 65 4.97 8.34 8.81
N ASP A 66 3.75 8.80 8.55
CA ASP A 66 3.45 9.75 7.47
C ASP A 66 2.69 10.95 8.05
N ASP A 67 3.05 11.32 9.29
CA ASP A 67 2.71 12.61 9.89
C ASP A 67 3.99 13.21 10.46
N SER A 68 4.83 13.70 9.56
CA SER A 68 5.94 14.62 9.85
C SER A 68 6.09 15.55 8.66
N GLY A 69 5.00 16.24 8.32
CA GLY A 69 5.06 17.47 7.55
C GLY A 69 5.63 18.58 8.43
N THR A 70 6.79 19.11 8.02
CA THR A 70 7.50 20.31 8.49
C THR A 70 8.63 20.06 9.48
N GLY A 71 9.84 19.91 8.92
CA GLY A 71 11.07 19.86 9.69
C GLY A 71 12.35 19.77 8.84
N ARG A 72 12.42 20.59 7.77
CA ARG A 72 13.64 21.15 7.17
C ARG A 72 14.70 20.18 6.58
N ASP A 73 14.99 20.41 5.29
CA ASP A 73 16.24 20.07 4.58
C ASP A 73 16.65 18.59 4.47
N SER A 74 16.11 17.91 3.45
CA SER A 74 16.91 17.07 2.55
C SER A 74 16.09 16.79 1.29
N LEU A 75 16.30 17.64 0.29
CA LEU A 75 15.95 17.38 -1.10
C LEU A 75 16.49 15.99 -1.48
N PRO A 76 15.67 15.05 -2.00
CA PRO A 76 16.24 13.87 -2.63
C PRO A 76 16.93 14.34 -3.91
N ASP A 77 18.25 14.27 -3.92
CA ASP A 77 19.09 14.43 -5.10
C ASP A 77 18.78 13.30 -6.09
N TRP A 78 17.80 13.54 -6.94
CA TRP A 78 17.56 12.74 -8.14
C TRP A 78 17.45 13.69 -9.34
N THR A 79 18.39 14.61 -9.47
CA THR A 79 18.54 15.34 -10.73
C THR A 79 19.14 14.36 -11.74
N LEU A 80 18.27 13.75 -12.53
CA LEU A 80 18.58 13.17 -13.82
C LEU A 80 19.55 14.11 -14.55
N LYS A 81 20.81 13.70 -14.71
CA LYS A 81 21.74 14.39 -15.60
C LYS A 81 21.38 14.06 -17.05
N PRO A 82 20.89 15.00 -17.87
CA PRO A 82 21.13 14.89 -19.30
C PRO A 82 22.60 15.25 -19.54
N ARG A 83 23.33 14.32 -20.14
CA ARG A 83 24.63 14.60 -20.75
C ARG A 83 24.39 15.55 -21.92
N ALA A 84 24.69 16.84 -21.74
CA ALA A 84 24.82 17.79 -22.83
C ALA A 84 26.31 18.04 -23.09
N SER A 85 26.72 17.75 -24.31
CA SER A 85 28.04 17.97 -24.88
C SER A 85 28.47 19.43 -24.83
N ASN A 86 29.74 19.66 -24.56
CA ASN A 86 30.58 20.54 -25.39
C ASN A 86 32.01 20.01 -25.38
#